data_AF-A0A6I3U4C8-F1
#
_entry.id   AF-A0A6I3U4C8-F1
#
_cell.length_a   1.000
_cell.length_b   1.000
_cell.length_c   1.000
_cell.angle_alpha   90.00
_cell.angle_beta   90.00
_cell.angle_gamma   90.00
#
_symmetry.space_group_name_H-M   'P 1'
#
loop_
_entity.id
_entity.type
_entity.pdbx_description
1 polymer ?
#
loop_
_entity_poly.entity_id
_entity_poly.type
_entity_poly.pdbx_seq_one_letter_code
_entity_poly.pdbx_strand_id
1 'polypeptide(L)'
;MIIQGVRLISKQGQGYQIFFENQGAYQEFRQTYELEEDYTKTAVSKGDDRLVFILNKLLFEQVPVLFDDLADELYVSRSTLSHDFRKIRVMLSEYNLSIESRANKGVYVSGEERDKRRFIINYFLENQFFKTIHCYVKFNFFDQTVPLEEFARIVLDECQEANLTLSDFVLQNLVVHLALSVIRLKSGFEIKNIDCQMTDDAIERKVAQRILSKVREVTNQEFPVQEIDYITLHLLAKSQQCQKNQKNISEEVLKKSLFKTFQNLGLDDMYNFSSDFQLIEGLITHLMTLQVRLESRITLNNPLVDEIKQNYSDIFFMTREILANMDKFLEWTISDDEVAYVSLHFLAAMERSKESTKFNILAICATGFGAAQMLRNRLETEFGKRVE
;
A
#
# COMPACT_ATOMS: atom_id res chain seq x y z
N MET A 1 29.52 29.90 16.03
CA MET A 1 30.78 29.85 15.25
C MET A 1 30.53 30.57 13.92
N ILE A 2 31.44 31.45 13.49
CA ILE A 2 31.37 32.04 12.14
C ILE A 2 32.07 31.06 11.21
N ILE A 3 31.31 30.38 10.36
CA ILE A 3 31.87 29.42 9.38
C ILE A 3 32.52 30.23 8.27
N GLN A 4 33.81 30.01 8.02
CA GLN A 4 34.54 30.72 6.98
C GLN A 4 33.96 30.37 5.60
N GLY A 5 33.76 31.39 4.75
CA GLY A 5 33.22 31.20 3.40
C GLY A 5 31.69 31.16 3.29
N VAL A 6 30.94 31.44 4.37
CA VAL A 6 29.47 31.58 4.34
C VAL A 6 29.06 33.04 4.60
N ARG A 7 28.25 33.62 3.71
CA ARG A 7 27.78 35.01 3.83
C ARG A 7 26.26 35.10 3.67
N LEU A 8 25.60 35.85 4.55
CA LEU A 8 24.18 36.19 4.38
C LEU A 8 24.06 37.52 3.63
N ILE A 9 23.47 37.47 2.44
CA ILE A 9 23.19 38.64 1.61
C ILE A 9 21.73 39.04 1.85
N SER A 10 21.51 40.26 2.34
CA SER A 10 20.17 40.84 2.50
C SER A 10 19.97 41.94 1.47
N LYS A 11 18.83 41.92 0.77
CA LYS A 11 18.43 42.99 -0.16
C LYS A 11 17.00 43.42 0.11
N GLN A 12 16.82 44.71 0.38
CA GLN A 12 15.52 45.28 0.76
C GLN A 12 14.47 45.03 -0.34
N GLY A 13 13.34 44.43 0.06
CA GLY A 13 12.25 44.05 -0.85
C GLY A 13 12.46 42.73 -1.62
N GLN A 14 13.62 42.07 -1.50
CA GLN A 14 13.93 40.80 -2.20
C GLN A 14 14.31 39.66 -1.23
N GLY A 15 14.41 39.93 0.06
CA GLY A 15 14.64 38.93 1.11
C GLY A 15 16.12 38.67 1.38
N TYR A 16 16.41 37.44 1.82
CA TYR A 16 17.74 37.00 2.25
C TYR A 16 18.21 35.82 1.41
N GLN A 17 19.51 35.80 1.10
CA GLN A 17 20.17 34.71 0.39
C GLN A 17 21.44 34.32 1.14
N ILE A 18 21.68 33.03 1.33
CA ILE A 18 22.95 32.52 1.87
C ILE A 18 23.87 32.20 0.69
N PHE A 19 25.07 32.75 0.70
CA PHE A 19 26.11 32.54 -0.29
C PHE A 19 27.24 31.70 0.30
N PHE A 20 27.69 30.70 -0.46
CA PHE A 20 28.80 29.82 -0.10
C PHE A 20 29.94 30.04 -1.10
N GLU A 21 31.13 30.38 -0.61
CA GLU A 21 32.31 30.67 -1.45
C GLU A 21 32.83 29.42 -2.16
N ASN A 22 32.67 28.24 -1.56
CA ASN A 22 33.07 26.96 -2.14
C ASN A 22 32.23 25.80 -1.56
N GLN A 23 32.37 24.63 -2.18
CA GLN A 23 31.63 23.42 -1.79
C GLN A 23 32.01 22.90 -0.39
N GLY A 24 33.24 23.16 0.07
CA GLY A 24 33.69 22.81 1.42
C GLY A 24 32.95 23.61 2.51
N ALA A 25 32.84 24.93 2.34
CA ALA A 25 32.09 25.81 3.25
C ALA A 25 30.60 25.44 3.30
N TYR A 26 30.03 24.97 2.19
CA TYR A 26 28.68 24.43 2.16
C TYR A 26 28.55 23.15 3.00
N GLN A 27 29.45 22.19 2.85
CA GLN A 27 29.42 20.94 3.61
C GLN A 27 29.63 21.15 5.11
N GLU A 28 30.58 22.02 5.49
CA GLU A 28 30.85 22.37 6.89
C GLU A 28 29.66 23.10 7.54
N PHE A 29 29.05 24.03 6.81
CA PHE A 29 27.82 24.69 7.25
C PHE A 29 26.69 23.68 7.48
N ARG A 30 26.53 22.72 6.57
CA ARG A 30 25.51 21.68 6.70
C ARG A 30 25.73 20.79 7.91
N GLN A 31 26.97 20.34 8.14
CA GLN A 31 27.29 19.48 9.29
C GLN A 31 27.14 20.22 10.62
N THR A 32 27.57 21.49 10.68
CA THR A 32 27.50 22.30 11.90
C THR A 32 26.07 22.60 12.34
N TYR A 33 25.14 22.69 11.38
CA TYR A 33 23.73 22.99 11.63
C TYR A 33 22.79 21.81 11.38
N GLU A 34 23.32 20.59 11.26
CA GLU A 34 22.56 19.34 11.10
C GLU A 34 21.51 19.37 9.96
N LEU A 35 21.83 20.08 8.86
CA LEU A 35 20.93 20.22 7.71
C LEU A 35 21.03 18.99 6.80
N GLU A 36 20.19 17.98 7.05
CA GLU A 36 20.09 16.76 6.24
C GLU A 36 19.64 17.01 4.79
N GLU A 37 19.91 16.07 3.88
CA GLU A 37 19.53 16.17 2.47
C GLU A 37 18.00 16.03 2.30
N ASP A 38 17.32 17.15 2.15
CA ASP A 38 15.96 17.17 1.57
C ASP A 38 16.04 16.96 0.05
N TYR A 39 16.13 15.70 -0.38
CA TYR A 39 15.72 15.29 -1.72
C TYR A 39 14.20 15.11 -1.83
N THR A 40 13.44 15.94 -1.13
CA THR A 40 11.98 16.00 -1.23
C THR A 40 11.57 17.37 -1.74
N LYS A 41 11.45 17.47 -3.07
CA LYS A 41 10.46 18.38 -3.66
C LYS A 41 9.05 17.87 -3.32
N THR A 42 8.67 18.02 -2.08
CA THR A 42 7.31 18.26 -1.63
C THR A 42 7.49 19.16 -0.42
N ALA A 43 7.24 20.45 -0.61
CA ALA A 43 7.32 21.44 0.45
C ALA A 43 6.33 21.05 1.55
N VAL A 44 6.80 20.34 2.57
CA VAL A 44 6.07 20.13 3.82
C VAL A 44 6.11 21.48 4.52
N SER A 45 4.96 22.16 4.57
CA SER A 45 4.89 23.46 5.22
C SER A 45 5.06 23.25 6.73
N LYS A 46 5.59 24.25 7.46
CA LYS A 46 5.64 24.23 8.94
C LYS A 46 4.30 23.90 9.61
N GLY A 47 3.17 24.07 8.90
CA GLY A 47 1.84 23.69 9.38
C GLY A 47 1.57 22.18 9.35
N ASP A 48 2.23 21.43 8.46
CA ASP A 48 2.04 19.99 8.32
C ASP A 48 2.86 19.22 9.37
N ASP A 49 4.08 19.67 9.69
CA ASP A 49 4.91 19.10 10.76
C ASP A 49 4.20 19.12 12.13
N ARG A 50 3.46 20.20 12.41
CA ARG A 50 2.68 20.32 13.64
C ARG A 50 1.50 19.35 13.66
N LEU A 51 0.82 19.13 12.53
CA LEU A 51 -0.27 18.15 12.46
C LEU A 51 0.27 16.74 12.71
N VAL A 52 1.41 16.41 12.10
CA VAL A 52 2.15 15.15 12.32
C VAL A 52 2.48 14.98 13.80
N PHE A 53 3.01 16.02 14.46
CA PHE A 53 3.32 15.97 15.89
C PHE A 53 2.08 15.71 16.77
N ILE A 54 1.00 16.46 16.54
CA ILE A 54 -0.25 16.31 17.32
C ILE A 54 -0.82 14.90 17.13
N LEU A 55 -0.87 14.42 15.88
CA LEU A 55 -1.35 13.07 15.56
C LEU A 55 -0.48 11.99 16.20
N ASN A 56 0.84 12.15 16.20
CA ASN A 56 1.75 11.23 16.87
C ASN A 56 1.44 11.10 18.36
N LYS A 57 1.30 12.23 19.07
CA LYS A 57 0.90 12.22 20.49
C LYS A 57 -0.43 11.51 20.71
N LEU A 58 -1.45 11.90 19.94
CA LEU A 58 -2.81 11.39 20.14
C LEU A 58 -2.97 9.90 19.80
N LEU A 59 -2.16 9.40 18.86
CA LEU A 59 -2.26 8.03 18.40
C LEU A 59 -1.32 7.13 19.20
N PHE A 60 -0.05 7.48 19.39
CA PHE A 60 0.97 6.55 19.93
C PHE A 60 1.22 6.64 21.42
N GLU A 61 0.83 7.73 22.07
CA GLU A 61 1.03 7.92 23.50
C GLU A 61 -0.26 7.58 24.27
N GLN A 62 -0.12 6.86 25.39
CA GLN A 62 -1.24 6.63 26.32
C GLN A 62 -1.44 7.78 27.33
N VAL A 63 -0.73 8.89 27.14
CA VAL A 63 -0.74 10.00 28.09
C VAL A 63 -1.91 10.94 27.76
N PRO A 64 -2.66 11.42 28.78
CA PRO A 64 -3.64 12.46 28.59
C PRO A 64 -3.03 13.69 27.90
N VAL A 65 -3.52 14.03 26.70
CA VAL A 65 -3.06 15.22 25.98
C VAL A 65 -3.94 16.41 26.39
N LEU A 66 -3.45 17.25 27.29
CA LEU A 66 -4.16 18.47 27.67
C LEU A 66 -3.98 19.54 26.59
N PHE A 67 -5.07 20.25 26.28
CA PHE A 67 -5.06 21.22 25.18
C PHE A 67 -4.12 22.41 25.44
N ASP A 68 -3.99 22.82 26.70
CA ASP A 68 -3.14 23.95 27.09
C ASP A 68 -1.66 23.56 27.09
N ASP A 69 -1.32 22.43 27.70
CA ASP A 69 0.04 21.89 27.67
C ASP A 69 0.53 21.67 26.23
N LEU A 70 -0.35 21.18 25.35
CA LEU A 70 -0.02 20.99 23.93
C LEU A 70 0.19 22.32 23.19
N ALA A 71 -0.56 23.37 23.54
CA ALA A 71 -0.37 24.71 22.96
C ALA A 71 0.97 25.32 23.38
N ASP A 72 1.34 25.14 24.66
CA ASP A 72 2.60 25.61 25.22
C ASP A 72 3.79 24.85 24.63
N GLU A 73 3.70 23.52 24.53
CA GLU A 73 4.74 22.65 23.92
C GLU A 73 5.02 23.00 22.45
N LEU A 74 3.96 23.33 21.71
CA LEU A 74 4.05 23.72 20.30
C LEU A 74 4.35 25.22 20.11
N TYR A 75 4.46 26.00 21.18
CA TYR A 75 4.65 27.45 21.17
C TYR A 75 3.61 28.20 20.31
N VAL A 76 2.33 27.81 20.40
CA VAL A 76 1.24 28.36 19.57
C VAL A 76 0.05 28.82 20.39
N SER A 77 -0.73 29.76 19.86
CA SER A 77 -1.96 30.21 20.53
C SER A 77 -3.04 29.11 20.51
N ARG A 78 -3.95 29.13 21.50
CA ARG A 78 -5.15 28.27 21.53
C ARG A 78 -5.98 28.37 20.23
N SER A 79 -6.03 29.54 19.61
CA SER A 79 -6.75 29.76 18.36
C SER A 79 -6.11 29.01 17.19
N THR A 80 -4.78 29.00 17.14
CA THR A 80 -4.00 28.29 16.12
C THR A 80 -4.16 26.79 16.30
N LEU A 81 -4.02 26.29 17.53
CA LEU A 81 -4.20 24.87 17.85
C LEU A 81 -5.63 24.41 17.52
N SER A 82 -6.64 25.25 17.79
CA SER A 82 -8.04 24.96 17.43
C SER A 82 -8.25 24.82 15.92
N HIS A 83 -7.52 25.58 15.11
CA HIS A 83 -7.54 25.46 13.66
C HIS A 83 -6.90 24.14 13.20
N ASP A 84 -5.78 23.74 13.82
CA ASP A 84 -5.14 22.45 13.53
C ASP A 84 -6.06 21.28 13.86
N PHE A 85 -6.66 21.26 15.06
CA PHE A 85 -7.62 20.24 15.44
C PHE A 85 -8.85 20.18 14.52
N ARG A 86 -9.20 21.28 13.84
CA ARG A 86 -10.27 21.25 12.83
C ARG A 86 -9.85 20.46 11.61
N LYS A 87 -8.61 20.65 11.13
CA LYS A 87 -8.05 19.84 10.03
C LYS A 87 -7.95 18.37 10.43
N ILE A 88 -7.42 18.09 11.62
CA ILE A 88 -7.28 16.72 12.12
C ILE A 88 -8.64 16.02 12.21
N ARG A 89 -9.70 16.71 12.68
CA ARG A 89 -11.06 16.14 12.70
C ARG A 89 -11.56 15.74 11.32
N VAL A 90 -11.29 16.55 10.28
CA VAL A 90 -11.67 16.21 8.91
C VAL A 90 -10.92 14.96 8.45
N MET A 91 -9.59 14.92 8.62
CA MET A 91 -8.75 13.77 8.25
C MET A 91 -9.20 12.48 8.95
N LEU A 92 -9.50 12.55 10.25
CA LEU A 92 -9.94 11.38 11.04
C LEU A 92 -11.36 10.91 10.65
N SER A 93 -12.24 11.83 10.26
CA SER A 93 -13.63 11.49 9.93
C SER A 93 -13.78 10.55 8.73
N GLU A 94 -12.83 10.59 7.79
CA GLU A 94 -12.76 9.68 6.64
C GLU A 94 -12.54 8.21 7.06
N TYR A 95 -12.02 8.00 8.26
CA TYR A 95 -11.70 6.68 8.82
C TYR A 95 -12.67 6.27 9.94
N ASN A 96 -13.83 6.93 10.08
CA ASN A 96 -14.76 6.75 11.22
C ASN A 96 -14.12 7.05 12.59
N LEU A 97 -13.09 7.91 12.61
CA LEU A 97 -12.43 8.34 13.82
C LEU A 97 -12.91 9.74 14.21
N SER A 98 -12.96 10.01 15.50
CA SER A 98 -13.36 11.32 16.03
C SER A 98 -12.43 11.77 17.15
N ILE A 99 -12.39 13.09 17.39
CA ILE A 99 -11.66 13.66 18.51
C ILE A 99 -12.64 13.98 19.61
N GLU A 100 -12.47 13.34 20.76
CA GLU A 100 -13.24 13.61 21.97
C GLU A 100 -12.38 14.38 22.97
N SER A 101 -13.03 15.24 23.76
CA SER A 101 -12.41 15.96 24.87
C SER A 101 -13.15 15.60 26.15
N ARG A 102 -12.46 15.06 27.14
CA ARG A 102 -13.03 14.74 28.45
C ARG A 102 -12.41 15.62 29.53
N ALA A 103 -13.25 16.17 30.40
CA ALA A 103 -12.81 16.90 31.58
C ALA A 103 -11.83 16.03 32.40
N ASN A 104 -10.69 16.60 32.77
CA ASN A 104 -9.60 15.94 33.51
C ASN A 104 -8.94 14.73 32.82
N LYS A 105 -9.19 14.49 31.52
CA LYS A 105 -8.55 13.42 30.74
C LYS A 105 -7.94 13.90 29.41
N GLY A 106 -8.10 15.18 29.09
CA GLY A 106 -7.56 15.76 27.87
C GLY A 106 -8.32 15.36 26.61
N VAL A 107 -7.60 15.45 25.49
CA VAL A 107 -8.06 15.19 24.13
C VAL A 107 -7.52 13.85 23.66
N TYR A 108 -8.35 13.03 23.02
CA TYR A 108 -7.95 11.73 22.50
C TYR A 108 -8.75 11.35 21.25
N VAL A 109 -8.22 10.41 20.48
CA VAL A 109 -8.88 9.84 19.30
C VAL A 109 -9.78 8.68 19.71
N SER A 110 -11.07 8.80 19.39
CA SER A 110 -12.12 7.80 19.59
C SER A 110 -12.45 7.09 18.28
N GLY A 111 -12.82 5.81 18.38
CA GLY A 111 -13.03 4.91 17.24
C GLY A 111 -12.32 3.56 17.43
N GLU A 112 -12.54 2.63 16.50
CA GLU A 112 -11.95 1.30 16.57
C GLU A 112 -10.44 1.33 16.34
N GLU A 113 -9.71 0.45 17.02
CA GLU A 113 -8.25 0.36 16.87
C GLU A 113 -7.84 0.03 15.43
N ARG A 114 -8.64 -0.76 14.73
CA ARG A 114 -8.43 -1.07 13.31
C ARG A 114 -8.48 0.18 12.43
N ASP A 115 -9.45 1.05 12.66
CA ASP A 115 -9.59 2.31 11.94
C ASP A 115 -8.42 3.25 12.24
N LYS A 116 -7.94 3.28 13.49
CA LYS A 116 -6.71 4.01 13.86
C LYS A 116 -5.48 3.49 13.14
N ARG A 117 -5.30 2.16 13.07
CA ARG A 117 -4.19 1.54 12.33
C ARG A 117 -4.24 1.86 10.84
N ARG A 118 -5.44 1.82 10.24
CA ARG A 118 -5.65 2.21 8.85
C ARG A 118 -5.30 3.68 8.60
N PHE A 119 -5.76 4.58 9.46
CA PHE A 119 -5.36 6.00 9.40
C PHE A 119 -3.85 6.16 9.54
N ILE A 120 -3.22 5.43 10.47
CA ILE A 120 -1.78 5.50 10.71
C ILE A 120 -1.01 5.11 9.44
N ILE A 121 -1.37 4.00 8.81
CA ILE A 121 -0.67 3.51 7.62
C ILE A 121 -0.81 4.49 6.47
N ASN A 122 -2.02 4.94 6.20
CA ASN A 122 -2.26 5.88 5.11
C ASN A 122 -1.59 7.24 5.37
N TYR A 123 -1.76 7.81 6.57
CA TYR A 123 -1.24 9.15 6.84
C TYR A 123 0.29 9.19 6.99
N PHE A 124 0.89 8.20 7.67
CA PHE A 124 2.32 8.22 7.99
C PHE A 124 3.19 7.40 7.04
N LEU A 125 2.66 6.37 6.38
CA LEU A 125 3.46 5.38 5.63
C LEU A 125 3.24 5.38 4.12
N GLU A 126 2.16 6.00 3.61
CA GLU A 126 1.69 5.92 2.21
C GLU A 126 2.66 6.51 1.15
N ASN A 127 3.80 7.09 1.55
CA ASN A 127 4.84 7.56 0.63
C ASN A 127 6.27 7.12 0.98
N GLN A 128 6.50 6.55 2.16
CA GLN A 128 7.84 6.26 2.68
C GLN A 128 8.35 4.89 2.20
N PHE A 129 7.45 3.92 2.04
CA PHE A 129 7.84 2.54 1.73
C PHE A 129 8.24 2.34 0.26
N PHE A 130 7.60 3.06 -0.66
CA PHE A 130 7.80 2.83 -2.10
C PHE A 130 8.98 3.57 -2.70
N LYS A 131 9.44 4.65 -2.06
CA LYS A 131 10.59 5.40 -2.61
C LYS A 131 11.90 4.67 -2.44
N THR A 132 12.03 3.74 -1.49
CA THR A 132 13.11 2.76 -1.50
C THR A 132 12.83 1.65 -0.49
N ILE A 133 12.99 0.38 -0.92
CA ILE A 133 13.33 -0.78 -0.08
C ILE A 133 14.68 -0.58 0.68
N HIS A 134 15.20 0.64 0.73
CA HIS A 134 16.51 1.00 1.28
C HIS A 134 16.55 2.36 2.02
N CYS A 135 15.43 3.06 2.20
CA CYS A 135 15.42 4.26 3.03
C CYS A 135 14.89 3.87 4.40
N TYR A 136 15.84 3.66 5.32
CA TYR A 136 15.63 3.73 6.76
C TYR A 136 14.49 4.69 7.08
N VAL A 137 13.43 4.13 7.64
CA VAL A 137 12.19 4.82 8.00
C VAL A 137 12.55 6.11 8.71
N LYS A 138 12.40 7.22 7.98
CA LYS A 138 12.79 8.54 8.47
C LYS A 138 11.66 9.10 9.31
N PHE A 139 11.49 8.48 10.46
CA PHE A 139 10.87 8.90 11.71
C PHE A 139 11.11 7.71 12.65
N ASN A 140 11.43 7.93 13.92
CA ASN A 140 11.59 6.88 14.95
C ASN A 140 10.27 6.12 15.25
N PHE A 141 9.48 5.79 14.23
CA PHE A 141 8.20 5.10 14.29
C PHE A 141 8.39 3.64 14.68
N PHE A 142 9.33 2.96 14.02
CA PHE A 142 9.83 1.66 14.43
C PHE A 142 11.08 1.89 15.26
N ASP A 143 10.88 2.28 16.52
CA ASP A 143 11.97 2.26 17.48
C ASP A 143 12.65 0.88 17.44
N GLN A 144 13.97 0.88 17.47
CA GLN A 144 14.95 -0.01 16.81
C GLN A 144 14.95 -1.50 17.25
N THR A 145 13.84 -2.06 17.72
CA THR A 145 13.82 -3.39 18.33
C THR A 145 13.95 -4.53 17.31
N VAL A 146 13.34 -4.43 16.11
CA VAL A 146 13.47 -5.44 15.04
C VAL A 146 13.39 -4.76 13.67
N PRO A 147 14.34 -4.99 12.74
CA PRO A 147 14.28 -4.49 11.37
C PRO A 147 13.09 -5.08 10.58
N LEU A 148 12.51 -4.32 9.64
CA LEU A 148 11.39 -4.80 8.82
C LEU A 148 11.76 -6.01 7.96
N GLU A 149 13.04 -6.12 7.59
CA GLU A 149 13.61 -7.23 6.85
C GLU A 149 13.48 -8.54 7.62
N GLU A 150 13.57 -8.50 8.95
CA GLU A 150 13.40 -9.68 9.79
C GLU A 150 11.93 -10.13 9.83
N PHE A 151 10.98 -9.19 9.86
CA PHE A 151 9.56 -9.53 9.71
C PHE A 151 9.27 -10.11 8.32
N ALA A 152 9.84 -9.53 7.25
CA ALA A 152 9.69 -10.05 5.90
C ALA A 152 10.23 -11.48 5.78
N ARG A 153 11.40 -11.75 6.38
CA ARG A 153 12.00 -13.08 6.44
C ARG A 153 11.10 -14.08 7.16
N ILE A 154 10.60 -13.74 8.36
CA ILE A 154 9.68 -14.59 9.12
C ILE A 154 8.43 -14.92 8.29
N VAL A 155 7.82 -13.92 7.66
CA VAL A 155 6.63 -14.13 6.82
C VAL A 155 6.94 -15.07 5.66
N LEU A 156 8.04 -14.85 4.95
CA LEU A 156 8.43 -15.67 3.80
C LEU A 156 8.70 -17.13 4.20
N ASP A 157 9.47 -17.36 5.27
CA ASP A 157 9.80 -18.70 5.78
C ASP A 157 8.51 -19.46 6.11
N GLU A 158 7.60 -18.84 6.89
CA GLU A 158 6.36 -19.46 7.35
C GLU A 158 5.33 -19.72 6.23
N CYS A 159 5.28 -18.82 5.24
CA CYS A 159 4.45 -19.00 4.04
C CYS A 159 5.01 -20.11 3.14
N GLN A 160 6.33 -20.17 2.96
CA GLN A 160 6.99 -21.20 2.16
C GLN A 160 6.75 -22.60 2.76
N GLU A 161 6.88 -22.75 4.07
CA GLU A 161 6.59 -24.02 4.77
C GLU A 161 5.14 -24.49 4.57
N ALA A 162 4.20 -23.56 4.45
CA ALA A 162 2.79 -23.87 4.20
C ALA A 162 2.41 -23.96 2.71
N ASN A 163 3.36 -23.80 1.79
CA ASN A 163 3.10 -23.64 0.35
C ASN A 163 2.10 -22.51 0.03
N LEU A 164 2.09 -21.45 0.86
CA LEU A 164 1.34 -20.23 0.58
C LEU A 164 2.18 -19.30 -0.28
N THR A 165 1.61 -18.87 -1.39
CA THR A 165 2.24 -17.90 -2.29
C THR A 165 1.68 -16.52 -2.03
N LEU A 166 2.57 -15.56 -1.77
CA LEU A 166 2.23 -14.15 -1.60
C LEU A 166 2.77 -13.36 -2.79
N SER A 167 2.04 -12.33 -3.21
CA SER A 167 2.64 -11.30 -4.06
C SER A 167 3.52 -10.38 -3.22
N ASP A 168 4.49 -9.73 -3.86
CA ASP A 168 5.38 -8.77 -3.20
C ASP A 168 4.59 -7.67 -2.48
N PHE A 169 3.47 -7.25 -3.07
CA PHE A 169 2.59 -6.24 -2.49
C PHE A 169 1.86 -6.72 -1.23
N VAL A 170 1.38 -7.96 -1.23
CA VAL A 170 0.73 -8.54 -0.05
C VAL A 170 1.74 -8.75 1.07
N LEU A 171 2.95 -9.24 0.73
CA LEU A 171 4.05 -9.37 1.69
C LEU A 171 4.39 -8.02 2.32
N GLN A 172 4.56 -6.98 1.50
CA GLN A 172 4.90 -5.65 1.98
C GLN A 172 3.83 -5.06 2.91
N ASN A 173 2.55 -5.13 2.51
CA ASN A 173 1.46 -4.66 3.35
C ASN A 173 1.41 -5.44 4.67
N LEU A 174 1.54 -6.77 4.61
CA LEU A 174 1.56 -7.62 5.79
C LEU A 174 2.70 -7.27 6.76
N VAL A 175 3.91 -7.04 6.25
CA VAL A 175 5.06 -6.63 7.07
C VAL A 175 4.80 -5.29 7.77
N VAL A 176 4.21 -4.31 7.07
CA VAL A 176 3.81 -3.03 7.67
C VAL A 176 2.78 -3.24 8.78
N HIS A 177 1.75 -4.03 8.51
CA HIS A 177 0.70 -4.31 9.50
C HIS A 177 1.22 -5.07 10.71
N LEU A 178 2.17 -6.01 10.54
CA LEU A 178 2.86 -6.72 11.63
C LEU A 178 3.67 -5.77 12.49
N ALA A 179 4.50 -4.95 11.86
CA ALA A 179 5.35 -4.00 12.56
C ALA A 179 4.51 -2.97 13.34
N LEU A 180 3.41 -2.50 12.74
CA LEU A 180 2.45 -1.64 13.42
C LEU A 180 1.76 -2.36 14.58
N SER A 181 1.31 -3.61 14.41
CA SER A 181 0.73 -4.42 15.49
C SER A 181 1.66 -4.46 16.72
N VAL A 182 2.95 -4.72 16.53
CA VAL A 182 3.95 -4.72 17.61
C VAL A 182 3.98 -3.38 18.34
N ILE A 183 4.10 -2.27 17.61
CA ILE A 183 4.18 -0.92 18.20
C ILE A 183 2.90 -0.62 18.99
N ARG A 184 1.73 -0.86 18.39
CA ARG A 184 0.43 -0.55 19.01
C ARG A 184 0.24 -1.33 20.29
N LEU A 185 0.59 -2.62 20.31
CA LEU A 185 0.49 -3.47 21.50
C LEU A 185 1.49 -3.07 22.59
N LYS A 186 2.74 -2.72 22.23
CA LYS A 186 3.72 -2.18 23.19
C LYS A 186 3.25 -0.86 23.81
N SER A 187 2.59 -0.04 23.00
CA SER A 187 1.88 1.16 23.44
C SER A 187 0.53 0.86 24.10
N GLY A 188 0.19 -0.40 24.39
CA GLY A 188 -1.02 -0.85 25.09
C GLY A 188 -2.35 -0.62 24.35
N PHE A 189 -2.32 -0.45 23.04
CA PHE A 189 -3.50 -0.34 22.18
C PHE A 189 -3.84 -1.67 21.52
N GLU A 190 -5.00 -2.23 21.89
CA GLU A 190 -5.44 -3.56 21.47
C GLU A 190 -6.68 -3.49 20.57
N ILE A 191 -6.73 -4.40 19.59
CA ILE A 191 -7.95 -4.64 18.82
C ILE A 191 -8.92 -5.45 19.71
N LYS A 192 -10.10 -4.89 19.97
CA LYS A 192 -11.11 -5.55 20.82
C LYS A 192 -12.02 -6.51 20.04
N ASN A 193 -12.47 -6.05 18.87
CA ASN A 193 -13.42 -6.77 18.04
C ASN A 193 -12.85 -6.94 16.64
N ILE A 194 -12.98 -8.15 16.12
CA ILE A 194 -12.78 -8.45 14.70
C ILE A 194 -14.01 -9.22 14.24
N ASP A 195 -14.76 -8.59 13.33
CA ASP A 195 -15.95 -9.17 12.71
C ASP A 195 -15.56 -10.21 11.65
N CYS A 196 -14.73 -11.17 12.05
CA CYS A 196 -14.22 -12.21 11.18
C CYS A 196 -14.06 -13.50 12.00
N GLN A 197 -15.13 -14.30 12.08
CA GLN A 197 -15.11 -15.62 12.75
C GLN A 197 -14.36 -16.68 11.92
N MET A 198 -13.08 -16.48 11.60
CA MET A 198 -12.33 -17.44 10.79
C MET A 198 -12.39 -18.83 11.42
N THR A 199 -12.63 -19.86 10.62
CA THR A 199 -12.52 -21.23 11.12
C THR A 199 -11.08 -21.48 11.56
N ASP A 200 -10.89 -22.07 12.73
CA ASP A 200 -9.56 -22.38 13.27
C ASP A 200 -8.70 -23.23 12.34
N ASP A 201 -9.33 -23.94 11.41
CA ASP A 201 -8.66 -24.82 10.46
C ASP A 201 -8.09 -24.16 9.21
N ALA A 202 -8.37 -22.88 8.95
CA ALA A 202 -7.86 -22.18 7.78
C ALA A 202 -6.32 -22.17 7.78
N ILE A 203 -5.71 -22.49 6.63
CA ILE A 203 -4.24 -22.57 6.49
C ILE A 203 -3.61 -21.22 6.81
N GLU A 204 -4.23 -20.13 6.34
CA GLU A 204 -3.82 -18.76 6.56
C GLU A 204 -3.80 -18.40 8.06
N ARG A 205 -4.78 -18.88 8.83
CA ARG A 205 -4.83 -18.67 10.28
C ARG A 205 -3.70 -19.41 10.99
N LYS A 206 -3.45 -20.66 10.61
CA LYS A 206 -2.34 -21.46 11.15
C LYS A 206 -1.00 -20.81 10.84
N VAL A 207 -0.84 -20.22 9.66
CA VAL A 207 0.36 -19.47 9.27
C VAL A 207 0.50 -18.18 10.07
N ALA A 208 -0.59 -17.41 10.22
CA ALA A 208 -0.61 -16.21 11.06
C ALA A 208 -0.16 -16.51 12.50
N GLN A 209 -0.63 -17.62 13.08
CA GLN A 209 -0.23 -18.08 14.42
C GLN A 209 1.28 -18.34 14.51
N ARG A 210 1.86 -19.01 13.52
CA ARG A 210 3.30 -19.30 13.51
C ARG A 210 4.14 -18.04 13.31
N ILE A 211 3.74 -17.16 12.39
CA ILE A 211 4.36 -15.85 12.20
C ILE A 211 4.37 -15.07 13.51
N LEU A 212 3.22 -14.91 14.17
CA LEU A 212 3.15 -14.17 15.44
C LEU A 212 3.94 -14.85 16.57
N SER A 213 4.06 -16.18 16.56
CA SER A 213 4.91 -16.91 17.51
C SER A 213 6.39 -16.58 17.30
N LYS A 214 6.85 -16.51 16.05
CA LYS A 214 8.22 -16.08 15.72
C LYS A 214 8.47 -14.61 16.00
N VAL A 215 7.49 -13.75 15.69
CA VAL A 215 7.56 -12.32 16.03
C VAL A 215 7.63 -12.12 17.55
N ARG A 216 6.91 -12.93 18.34
CA ARG A 216 7.00 -12.91 19.81
C ARG A 216 8.42 -13.26 20.30
N GLU A 217 9.08 -14.25 19.71
CA GLU A 217 10.46 -14.62 20.06
C GLU A 217 11.44 -13.44 19.89
N VAL A 218 11.28 -12.64 18.82
CA VAL A 218 12.20 -11.51 18.53
C VAL A 218 11.79 -10.20 19.20
N THR A 219 10.50 -9.96 19.46
CA THR A 219 10.00 -8.69 20.03
C THR A 219 9.69 -8.75 21.53
N ASN A 220 9.60 -9.95 22.10
CA ASN A 220 9.08 -10.23 23.44
C ASN A 220 7.67 -9.65 23.70
N GLN A 221 6.88 -9.50 22.63
CA GLN A 221 5.51 -8.99 22.69
C GLN A 221 4.51 -10.15 22.66
N GLU A 222 3.53 -10.13 23.58
CA GLU A 222 2.41 -11.06 23.56
C GLU A 222 1.33 -10.60 22.58
N PHE A 223 0.71 -11.56 21.89
CA PHE A 223 -0.33 -11.30 20.89
C PHE A 223 -1.66 -11.93 21.31
N PRO A 224 -2.72 -11.15 21.55
CA PRO A 224 -4.05 -11.70 21.79
C PRO A 224 -4.63 -12.34 20.51
N VAL A 225 -5.68 -13.14 20.65
CA VAL A 225 -6.31 -13.87 19.54
C VAL A 225 -6.75 -12.93 18.41
N GLN A 226 -7.20 -11.73 18.76
CA GLN A 226 -7.58 -10.70 17.81
C GLN A 226 -6.41 -10.30 16.89
N GLU A 227 -5.16 -10.30 17.36
CA GLU A 227 -4.03 -10.01 16.48
C GLU A 227 -3.78 -11.14 15.50
N ILE A 228 -4.01 -12.39 15.90
CA ILE A 228 -3.95 -13.54 15.00
C ILE A 228 -5.00 -13.39 13.90
N ASP A 229 -6.24 -13.04 14.26
CA ASP A 229 -7.32 -12.82 13.29
C ASP A 229 -6.99 -11.66 12.35
N TYR A 230 -6.42 -10.57 12.88
CA TYR A 230 -6.00 -9.40 12.11
C TYR A 230 -4.90 -9.71 11.11
N ILE A 231 -3.88 -10.49 11.49
CA ILE A 231 -2.83 -10.92 10.58
C ILE A 231 -3.34 -11.95 9.57
N THR A 232 -4.24 -12.84 9.99
CA THR A 232 -4.89 -13.81 9.09
C THR A 232 -5.58 -13.09 7.93
N LEU A 233 -6.28 -11.99 8.24
CA LEU A 233 -6.99 -11.16 7.27
C LEU A 233 -6.05 -10.59 6.17
N HIS A 234 -4.81 -10.25 6.52
CA HIS A 234 -3.80 -9.77 5.56
C HIS A 234 -3.13 -10.89 4.77
N LEU A 235 -3.18 -12.12 5.26
CA LEU A 235 -2.65 -13.32 4.60
C LEU A 235 -3.61 -13.96 3.61
N LEU A 236 -4.84 -13.45 3.47
CA LEU A 236 -5.85 -13.98 2.57
C LEU A 236 -5.45 -13.78 1.10
N ALA A 237 -4.57 -14.66 0.62
CA ALA A 237 -4.07 -14.68 -0.74
C ALA A 237 -5.01 -15.44 -1.70
N LYS A 238 -5.78 -16.40 -1.17
CA LYS A 238 -6.80 -17.19 -1.88
C LYS A 238 -7.81 -17.76 -0.89
N SER A 239 -8.93 -17.11 -0.59
CA SER A 239 -9.91 -17.75 0.30
C SER A 239 -11.29 -17.91 -0.33
N GLN A 240 -11.47 -19.08 -0.95
CA GLN A 240 -12.78 -19.75 -1.06
C GLN A 240 -13.31 -20.20 0.32
N GLN A 241 -12.55 -20.06 1.40
CA GLN A 241 -12.82 -20.69 2.70
C GLN A 241 -13.02 -19.72 3.87
N CYS A 242 -13.28 -18.44 3.60
CA CYS A 242 -13.83 -17.56 4.62
C CYS A 242 -15.31 -17.94 4.90
N GLN A 243 -15.48 -18.84 5.88
CA GLN A 243 -16.63 -19.01 6.78
C GLN A 243 -17.99 -19.53 6.28
N LYS A 244 -18.52 -20.44 7.10
CA LYS A 244 -19.73 -21.25 6.93
C LYS A 244 -21.08 -20.49 6.98
N ASN A 245 -21.13 -19.17 7.22
CA ASN A 245 -22.39 -18.50 7.58
C ASN A 245 -22.69 -17.15 6.89
N GLN A 246 -21.92 -16.74 5.88
CA GLN A 246 -22.30 -15.62 5.00
C GLN A 246 -22.36 -16.10 3.55
N LYS A 247 -23.23 -15.46 2.74
CA LYS A 247 -23.51 -15.81 1.34
C LYS A 247 -22.26 -15.62 0.48
N ASN A 248 -21.32 -16.55 0.52
CA ASN A 248 -20.15 -16.52 -0.36
C ASN A 248 -20.62 -16.46 -1.81
N ILE A 249 -19.98 -15.58 -2.58
CA ILE A 249 -20.14 -15.57 -4.03
C ILE A 249 -19.49 -16.86 -4.50
N SER A 250 -20.30 -17.76 -5.04
CA SER A 250 -19.76 -18.88 -5.80
C SER A 250 -18.94 -18.31 -6.95
N GLU A 251 -17.75 -18.84 -7.17
CA GLU A 251 -16.89 -18.51 -8.30
C GLU A 251 -17.68 -18.40 -9.62
N GLU A 252 -18.64 -19.29 -9.82
CA GLU A 252 -19.60 -19.31 -10.94
C GLU A 252 -20.44 -18.03 -11.06
N VAL A 253 -20.91 -17.49 -9.94
CA VAL A 253 -21.70 -16.25 -9.91
C VAL A 253 -20.81 -15.06 -10.29
N LEU A 254 -19.57 -15.02 -9.80
CA LEU A 254 -18.63 -13.95 -10.13
C LEU A 254 -18.22 -14.01 -11.61
N LYS A 255 -17.93 -15.22 -12.13
CA LYS A 255 -17.68 -15.48 -13.56
C LYS A 255 -18.83 -14.98 -14.43
N LYS A 256 -20.07 -15.37 -14.09
CA LYS A 256 -21.27 -14.92 -14.83
C LYS A 256 -21.43 -13.39 -14.82
N SER A 257 -21.21 -12.75 -13.67
CA SER A 257 -21.26 -11.29 -13.54
C SER A 257 -20.20 -10.61 -14.41
N LEU A 258 -18.97 -11.14 -14.40
CA LEU A 258 -17.85 -10.63 -15.18
C LEU A 258 -18.13 -10.74 -16.69
N PHE A 259 -18.55 -11.92 -17.18
CA PHE A 259 -18.88 -12.12 -18.59
C PHE A 259 -20.02 -11.22 -19.07
N LYS A 260 -21.07 -11.07 -18.26
CA LYS A 260 -22.16 -10.13 -18.55
C LYS A 260 -21.64 -8.69 -18.65
N THR A 261 -20.71 -8.31 -17.78
CA THR A 261 -20.09 -6.98 -17.79
C THR A 261 -19.27 -6.75 -19.06
N PHE A 262 -18.45 -7.73 -19.47
CA PHE A 262 -17.68 -7.66 -20.72
C PHE A 262 -18.58 -7.50 -21.95
N GLN A 263 -19.68 -8.24 -22.01
CA GLN A 263 -20.67 -8.12 -23.09
C GLN A 263 -21.36 -6.75 -23.10
N ASN A 264 -21.82 -6.28 -21.93
CA ASN A 264 -22.51 -4.98 -21.82
C ASN A 264 -21.63 -3.80 -22.21
N LEU A 265 -20.33 -3.88 -21.91
CA LEU A 265 -19.36 -2.85 -22.23
C LEU A 265 -18.71 -3.02 -23.62
N GLY A 266 -19.09 -4.07 -24.38
CA GLY A 266 -18.51 -4.36 -25.70
C GLY A 266 -17.02 -4.70 -25.68
N LEU A 267 -16.49 -5.15 -24.54
CA LEU A 267 -15.05 -5.38 -24.36
C LEU A 267 -14.58 -6.66 -25.06
N ASP A 268 -15.45 -7.67 -25.16
CA ASP A 268 -15.10 -8.92 -25.84
C ASP A 268 -14.93 -8.74 -27.35
N ASP A 269 -15.71 -7.84 -27.96
CA ASP A 269 -15.57 -7.53 -29.39
C ASP A 269 -14.22 -6.86 -29.71
N MET A 270 -13.67 -6.12 -28.74
CA MET A 270 -12.41 -5.39 -28.90
C MET A 270 -11.18 -6.18 -28.48
N TYR A 271 -11.25 -6.89 -27.35
CA TYR A 271 -10.09 -7.50 -26.69
C TYR A 271 -10.18 -9.01 -26.53
N ASN A 272 -11.35 -9.60 -26.77
CA ASN A 272 -11.62 -11.03 -26.59
C ASN A 272 -11.20 -11.55 -25.20
N PHE A 273 -11.42 -10.73 -24.15
CA PHE A 273 -11.04 -11.06 -22.78
C PHE A 273 -11.68 -12.35 -22.27
N SER A 274 -12.91 -12.64 -22.68
CA SER A 274 -13.60 -13.87 -22.32
C SER A 274 -12.90 -15.16 -22.76
N SER A 275 -12.05 -15.10 -23.79
CA SER A 275 -11.31 -16.26 -24.28
C SER A 275 -9.95 -16.45 -23.58
N ASP A 276 -9.46 -15.45 -22.85
CA ASP A 276 -8.21 -15.55 -22.10
C ASP A 276 -8.45 -16.24 -20.75
N PHE A 277 -8.27 -17.56 -20.73
CA PHE A 277 -8.43 -18.37 -19.52
C PHE A 277 -7.54 -17.88 -18.35
N GLN A 278 -6.32 -17.42 -18.63
CA GLN A 278 -5.42 -16.92 -17.60
C GLN A 278 -5.90 -15.60 -17.01
N LEU A 279 -6.47 -14.71 -17.82
CA LEU A 279 -7.15 -13.50 -17.36
C LEU A 279 -8.32 -13.87 -16.46
N ILE A 280 -9.23 -14.74 -16.92
CA ILE A 280 -10.45 -15.08 -16.19
C ILE A 280 -10.12 -15.72 -14.84
N GLU A 281 -9.29 -16.76 -14.80
CA GLU A 281 -8.94 -17.43 -13.55
C GLU A 281 -8.21 -16.50 -12.58
N GLY A 282 -7.26 -15.70 -13.09
CA GLY A 282 -6.51 -14.75 -12.29
C GLY A 282 -7.40 -13.65 -11.72
N LEU A 283 -8.27 -13.09 -12.55
CA LEU A 283 -9.17 -11.99 -12.18
C LEU A 283 -10.22 -12.47 -11.18
N ILE A 284 -10.82 -13.64 -11.39
CA ILE A 284 -11.80 -14.21 -10.46
C ILE A 284 -11.18 -14.47 -9.10
N THR A 285 -9.98 -15.07 -9.08
CA THR A 285 -9.23 -15.26 -7.83
C THR A 285 -9.00 -13.92 -7.12
N HIS A 286 -8.55 -12.90 -7.86
CA HIS A 286 -8.32 -11.57 -7.29
C HIS A 286 -9.61 -10.94 -6.75
N LEU A 287 -10.69 -10.94 -7.53
CA LEU A 287 -11.97 -10.34 -7.16
C LEU A 287 -12.60 -11.02 -5.94
N MET A 288 -12.42 -12.33 -5.77
CA MET A 288 -12.83 -13.02 -4.54
C MET A 288 -12.07 -12.50 -3.33
N THR A 289 -10.74 -12.32 -3.44
CA THR A 289 -9.95 -11.73 -2.33
C THR A 289 -10.29 -10.26 -2.09
N LEU A 290 -10.54 -9.50 -3.15
CA LEU A 290 -10.99 -8.10 -3.07
C LEU A 290 -12.30 -7.99 -2.30
N GLN A 291 -13.27 -8.86 -2.57
CA GLN A 291 -14.53 -8.87 -1.84
C GLN A 291 -14.29 -9.05 -0.33
N VAL A 292 -13.47 -10.03 0.05
CA VAL A 292 -13.17 -10.26 1.48
C VAL A 292 -12.47 -9.05 2.10
N ARG A 293 -11.56 -8.40 1.36
CA ARG A 293 -10.92 -7.15 1.81
C ARG A 293 -11.93 -6.01 2.00
N LEU A 294 -12.85 -5.82 1.06
CA LEU A 294 -13.90 -4.80 1.12
C LEU A 294 -14.83 -5.03 2.31
N GLU A 295 -15.36 -6.25 2.47
CA GLU A 295 -16.21 -6.64 3.60
C GLU A 295 -15.50 -6.45 4.93
N SER A 296 -14.21 -6.79 4.96
CA SER A 296 -13.37 -6.62 6.13
C SER A 296 -12.91 -5.17 6.33
N ARG A 297 -13.04 -4.24 5.38
CA ARG A 297 -12.41 -2.90 5.45
C ARG A 297 -10.88 -2.94 5.57
N ILE A 298 -10.24 -3.86 4.86
CA ILE A 298 -8.79 -3.89 4.66
C ILE A 298 -8.46 -3.02 3.46
N THR A 299 -7.45 -2.18 3.60
CA THR A 299 -6.90 -1.38 2.50
C THR A 299 -5.60 -2.01 2.04
N LEU A 300 -5.44 -2.12 0.72
CA LEU A 300 -4.21 -2.58 0.10
C LEU A 300 -3.65 -1.44 -0.74
N ASN A 301 -2.50 -0.88 -0.36
CA ASN A 301 -1.90 0.22 -1.08
C ASN A 301 -1.10 -0.32 -2.28
N ASN A 302 -1.21 0.33 -3.44
CA ASN A 302 -0.55 -0.05 -4.68
C ASN A 302 0.51 1.00 -5.05
N PRO A 303 1.82 0.67 -5.02
CA PRO A 303 2.88 1.62 -5.40
C PRO A 303 2.72 2.21 -6.78
N LEU A 304 2.15 1.40 -7.68
CA LEU A 304 2.12 1.66 -9.11
C LEU A 304 0.84 2.40 -9.47
N VAL A 305 -0.01 2.80 -8.51
CA VAL A 305 -1.29 3.47 -8.81
C VAL A 305 -1.10 4.72 -9.66
N ASP A 306 -0.12 5.57 -9.31
CA ASP A 306 0.16 6.79 -10.06
C ASP A 306 0.79 6.50 -11.42
N GLU A 307 1.69 5.52 -11.49
CA GLU A 307 2.30 5.09 -12.74
C GLU A 307 1.25 4.51 -13.70
N ILE A 308 0.35 3.68 -13.20
CA ILE A 308 -0.74 3.06 -13.97
C ILE A 308 -1.70 4.14 -14.46
N LYS A 309 -2.08 5.10 -13.61
CA LYS A 309 -2.93 6.22 -14.02
C LYS A 309 -2.28 7.09 -15.10
N GLN A 310 -0.96 7.31 -15.04
CA GLN A 310 -0.25 8.16 -15.99
C GLN A 310 0.01 7.44 -17.31
N ASN A 311 0.49 6.20 -17.27
CA ASN A 311 0.96 5.46 -18.44
C ASN A 311 -0.12 4.57 -19.08
N TYR A 312 -1.14 4.18 -18.32
CA TYR A 312 -2.18 3.22 -18.73
C TYR A 312 -3.59 3.69 -18.32
N SER A 313 -3.84 5.00 -18.42
CA SER A 313 -5.10 5.65 -18.03
C SER A 313 -6.34 4.97 -18.62
N ASP A 314 -6.32 4.63 -19.91
CA ASP A 314 -7.44 3.96 -20.59
C ASP A 314 -7.82 2.63 -19.91
N ILE A 315 -6.82 1.83 -19.53
CA ILE A 315 -7.04 0.52 -18.88
C ILE A 315 -7.49 0.71 -17.43
N PHE A 316 -6.97 1.72 -16.75
CA PHE A 316 -7.39 2.07 -15.39
C PHE A 316 -8.86 2.49 -15.34
N PHE A 317 -9.29 3.37 -16.25
CA PHE A 317 -10.69 3.79 -16.35
C PHE A 317 -11.60 2.65 -16.81
N MET A 318 -11.19 1.86 -17.80
CA MET A 318 -11.92 0.66 -18.22
C MET A 318 -12.13 -0.30 -17.03
N THR A 319 -11.08 -0.52 -16.23
CA THR A 319 -11.14 -1.40 -15.06
C THR A 319 -12.09 -0.86 -14.00
N ARG A 320 -12.06 0.45 -13.75
CA ARG A 320 -13.02 1.12 -12.85
C ARG A 320 -14.46 0.94 -13.32
N GLU A 321 -14.70 1.12 -14.62
CA GLU A 321 -16.02 0.92 -15.21
C GLU A 321 -16.49 -0.53 -15.10
N ILE A 322 -15.61 -1.51 -15.34
CA ILE A 322 -15.93 -2.94 -15.15
C ILE A 322 -16.37 -3.19 -13.71
N LEU A 323 -15.58 -2.76 -12.73
CA LEU A 323 -15.88 -2.96 -11.32
C LEU A 323 -17.19 -2.26 -10.91
N ALA A 324 -17.43 -1.05 -11.40
CA ALA A 324 -18.65 -0.29 -11.13
C ALA A 324 -19.91 -0.93 -11.76
N ASN A 325 -19.77 -1.74 -12.81
CA ASN A 325 -20.88 -2.43 -13.47
C ASN A 325 -21.10 -3.87 -12.98
N MET A 326 -20.27 -4.36 -12.06
CA MET A 326 -20.46 -5.66 -11.44
C MET A 326 -21.40 -5.55 -10.22
N ASP A 327 -22.52 -6.29 -10.25
CA ASP A 327 -23.60 -6.22 -9.24
C ASP A 327 -23.11 -6.29 -7.78
N LYS A 328 -22.00 -6.99 -7.55
CA LYS A 328 -21.43 -7.28 -6.23
C LYS A 328 -20.54 -6.20 -5.67
N PHE A 329 -20.06 -5.31 -6.54
CA PHE A 329 -19.17 -4.21 -6.20
C PHE A 329 -19.87 -2.85 -6.22
N LEU A 330 -21.14 -2.79 -6.66
CA LEU A 330 -21.96 -1.56 -6.72
C LEU A 330 -22.10 -0.82 -5.38
N GLU A 331 -22.18 -1.56 -4.27
CA GLU A 331 -22.36 -0.97 -2.93
C GLU A 331 -21.04 -0.46 -2.32
N TRP A 332 -19.91 -0.76 -2.96
CA TRP A 332 -18.58 -0.48 -2.44
C TRP A 332 -17.93 0.66 -3.19
N THR A 333 -17.29 1.57 -2.46
CA THR A 333 -16.36 2.52 -3.05
C THR A 333 -14.99 1.86 -3.14
N ILE A 334 -14.61 1.41 -4.33
CA ILE A 334 -13.32 0.75 -4.57
C ILE A 334 -12.22 1.81 -4.71
N SER A 335 -11.15 1.66 -3.95
CA SER A 335 -10.01 2.59 -3.99
C SER A 335 -9.24 2.49 -5.31
N ASP A 336 -8.52 3.56 -5.61
CA ASP A 336 -7.68 3.63 -6.80
C ASP A 336 -6.58 2.55 -6.80
N ASP A 337 -6.07 2.18 -5.63
CA ASP A 337 -5.10 1.10 -5.45
C ASP A 337 -5.66 -0.27 -5.86
N GLU A 338 -6.89 -0.58 -5.46
CA GLU A 338 -7.57 -1.83 -5.81
C GLU A 338 -7.88 -1.86 -7.32
N VAL A 339 -8.33 -0.74 -7.90
CA VAL A 339 -8.48 -0.60 -9.35
C VAL A 339 -7.14 -0.85 -10.07
N ALA A 340 -6.04 -0.33 -9.54
CA ALA A 340 -4.71 -0.53 -10.11
C ALA A 340 -4.27 -2.00 -10.06
N TYR A 341 -4.53 -2.72 -8.96
CA TYR A 341 -4.25 -4.16 -8.89
C TYR A 341 -5.03 -4.95 -9.92
N VAL A 342 -6.32 -4.66 -10.06
CA VAL A 342 -7.18 -5.30 -11.05
C VAL A 342 -6.72 -4.95 -12.48
N SER A 343 -6.27 -3.72 -12.70
CA SER A 343 -5.77 -3.24 -14.00
C SER A 343 -4.56 -4.05 -14.50
N LEU A 344 -3.70 -4.53 -13.59
CA LEU A 344 -2.54 -5.37 -13.94
C LEU A 344 -2.94 -6.68 -14.62
N HIS A 345 -4.09 -7.26 -14.26
CA HIS A 345 -4.61 -8.47 -14.93
C HIS A 345 -4.95 -8.19 -16.40
N PHE A 346 -5.62 -7.07 -16.67
CA PHE A 346 -5.96 -6.65 -18.03
C PHE A 346 -4.72 -6.26 -18.84
N LEU A 347 -3.77 -5.53 -18.25
CA LEU A 347 -2.48 -5.23 -18.87
C LEU A 347 -1.75 -6.50 -19.32
N ALA A 348 -1.67 -7.51 -18.45
CA ALA A 348 -1.03 -8.77 -18.77
C ALA A 348 -1.77 -9.54 -19.89
N ALA A 349 -3.10 -9.53 -19.90
CA ALA A 349 -3.91 -10.14 -20.96
C ALA A 349 -3.72 -9.44 -22.31
N MET A 350 -3.71 -8.10 -22.31
CA MET A 350 -3.45 -7.32 -23.51
C MET A 350 -2.04 -7.58 -24.05
N GLU A 351 -1.03 -7.69 -23.19
CA GLU A 351 0.33 -8.01 -23.64
C GLU A 351 0.43 -9.42 -24.23
N ARG A 352 -0.20 -10.42 -23.60
CA ARG A 352 -0.32 -11.78 -24.18
C ARG A 352 -1.02 -11.78 -25.53
N SER A 353 -2.08 -10.98 -25.68
CA SER A 353 -2.82 -10.87 -26.94
C SER A 353 -1.96 -10.27 -28.06
N LYS A 354 -1.03 -9.35 -27.74
CA LYS A 354 -0.06 -8.85 -28.72
C LYS A 354 0.93 -9.95 -29.11
N GLU A 355 1.40 -10.74 -28.15
CA GLU A 355 2.32 -11.84 -28.43
C GLU A 355 1.68 -12.99 -29.22
N SER A 356 0.39 -13.27 -29.05
CA SER A 356 -0.33 -14.31 -29.80
C SER A 356 -0.67 -13.92 -31.24
N THR A 357 -0.42 -12.66 -31.64
CA THR A 357 -0.50 -12.20 -33.04
C THR A 357 0.78 -12.43 -33.85
N LYS A 358 1.74 -13.19 -33.31
CA LYS A 358 2.91 -13.63 -34.09
C LYS A 358 2.46 -14.51 -35.25
N PHE A 359 2.99 -14.22 -36.44
CA PHE A 359 2.74 -15.05 -37.61
C PHE A 359 3.65 -16.27 -37.58
N ASN A 360 3.07 -17.46 -37.59
CA ASN A 360 3.83 -18.70 -37.80
C ASN A 360 4.24 -18.80 -39.27
N ILE A 361 5.55 -18.77 -39.56
CA ILE A 361 6.06 -18.77 -40.93
C ILE A 361 6.80 -20.08 -41.24
N LEU A 362 6.25 -20.85 -42.20
CA LEU A 362 6.95 -22.01 -42.74
C LEU A 362 7.79 -21.61 -43.97
N ALA A 363 9.10 -21.51 -43.80
CA ALA A 363 10.04 -21.22 -44.90
C ALA A 363 10.40 -22.50 -45.67
N ILE A 364 9.88 -22.64 -46.90
CA ILE A 364 10.18 -23.77 -47.79
C ILE A 364 11.15 -23.32 -48.89
N CYS A 365 12.31 -23.99 -49.00
CA CYS A 365 13.31 -23.68 -50.03
C CYS A 365 13.66 -24.93 -50.85
N ALA A 366 13.60 -24.80 -52.19
CA ALA A 366 13.91 -25.89 -53.12
C ALA A 366 15.40 -26.26 -53.16
N THR A 367 16.30 -25.37 -52.72
CA THR A 367 17.75 -25.53 -52.82
C THR A 367 18.39 -26.16 -51.58
N GLY A 368 17.59 -26.61 -50.60
CA GLY A 368 18.05 -27.35 -49.41
C GLY A 368 18.05 -26.56 -48.10
N PHE A 369 18.38 -27.26 -47.01
CA PHE A 369 18.23 -26.80 -45.62
C PHE A 369 18.97 -25.50 -45.30
N GLY A 370 20.21 -25.34 -45.79
CA GLY A 370 21.01 -24.14 -45.51
C GLY A 370 20.38 -22.84 -46.04
N ALA A 371 19.77 -22.89 -47.23
CA ALA A 371 19.09 -21.73 -47.82
C ALA A 371 17.79 -21.39 -47.07
N ALA A 372 17.04 -22.41 -46.64
CA ALA A 372 15.85 -22.21 -45.80
C ALA A 372 16.22 -21.57 -44.45
N GLN A 373 17.35 -21.96 -43.85
CA GLN A 373 17.80 -21.41 -42.58
C GLN A 373 18.29 -19.97 -42.70
N MET A 374 18.95 -19.60 -43.80
CA MET A 374 19.28 -18.19 -44.08
C MET A 374 18.03 -17.32 -44.26
N LEU A 375 17.00 -17.85 -44.95
CA LEU A 375 15.72 -17.15 -45.11
C LEU A 375 15.01 -16.97 -43.76
N ARG A 376 14.97 -18.01 -42.92
CA ARG A 376 14.43 -17.94 -41.56
C ARG A 376 15.11 -16.84 -40.74
N ASN A 377 16.44 -16.85 -40.68
CA ASN A 377 17.19 -15.84 -39.92
C ASN A 377 16.94 -14.41 -40.44
N ARG A 378 16.74 -14.24 -41.75
CA ARG A 378 16.42 -12.94 -42.34
C ARG A 378 15.01 -12.47 -41.98
N LEU A 379 14.04 -13.38 -41.96
CA LEU A 379 12.68 -13.09 -41.50
C LEU A 379 12.66 -12.71 -40.01
N GLU A 380 13.39 -13.44 -39.17
CA GLU A 380 13.56 -13.10 -37.75
C GLU A 380 14.23 -11.74 -37.55
N THR A 381 15.21 -11.38 -38.39
CA THR A 381 15.92 -10.09 -38.30
C THR A 381 15.03 -8.91 -38.72
N GLU A 382 14.27 -9.05 -39.82
CA GLU A 382 13.47 -7.96 -40.38
C GLU A 382 12.13 -7.76 -39.63
N PHE A 383 11.52 -8.85 -39.15
CA PHE A 383 10.21 -8.80 -38.50
C PHE A 383 10.26 -8.95 -36.98
N GLY A 384 11.43 -9.31 -36.42
CA GLY A 384 11.67 -9.37 -34.98
C GLY A 384 10.66 -10.24 -34.25
N LYS A 385 10.11 -9.71 -33.15
CA LYS A 385 9.14 -10.41 -32.29
C LYS A 385 7.75 -10.62 -32.91
N ARG A 386 7.54 -10.29 -34.20
CA ARG A 386 6.22 -10.40 -34.87
C ARG A 386 6.03 -11.72 -35.63
N VAL A 387 7.07 -12.56 -35.71
CA VAL A 387 7.06 -13.82 -36.45
C VAL A 387 7.65 -14.93 -35.59
N GLU A 388 7.18 -16.15 -35.79
CA GLU A 388 7.69 -17.37 -35.14
C GLU A 388 7.92 -18.49 -36.17
#